data_AF-X1BSW0-F1
#
_entry.id   AF-X1BSW0-F1
#
_cell.length_a   1.000
_cell.length_b   1.000
_cell.length_c   1.000
_cell.angle_alpha   90.00
_cell.angle_beta   90.00
_cell.angle_gamma   90.00
#
_symmetry.space_group_name_H-M   'P 1'
#
loop_
_entity.id
_entity.type
_entity.pdbx_description
1 polymer ?
#
loop_
_entity_poly.entity_id
_entity_poly.type
_entity_poly.pdbx_seq_one_letter_code
_entity_poly.pdbx_strand_id
1 'polypeptide(L)'
;MKNIGPLTTTNMRNNLRSKTVVIIWYSTALMILVALAALFGILLIAPELNKLSPDKAKLELYLGIIMFSASALGLGINLNALGFTSMIKEKSRGNIQSLLATPLRLKDIWMGKSLAIFIPGLILGELLTLISLVVINYIYFVPKVGFVFSPWIAATGFFAIPLIYFCLGLLVYLV
;
A
#
# COMPACT_ATOMS: atom_id res chain seq x y z
N MET A 1 -11.82 12.29 20.14
CA MET A 1 -11.21 12.59 18.82
C MET A 1 -10.17 13.71 18.85
N LYS A 2 -10.27 14.74 19.72
CA LYS A 2 -9.31 15.87 19.78
C LYS A 2 -7.84 15.44 19.93
N ASN A 3 -7.58 14.26 20.51
CA ASN A 3 -6.23 13.76 20.79
C ASN A 3 -5.68 12.77 19.73
N ILE A 4 -6.51 12.26 18.81
CA ILE A 4 -6.09 11.24 17.84
C ILE A 4 -5.17 11.85 16.78
N GLY A 5 -5.57 13.00 16.21
CA GLY A 5 -4.79 13.67 15.15
C GLY A 5 -3.35 13.99 15.56
N PRO A 6 -3.12 14.68 16.70
CA PRO A 6 -1.77 14.95 17.20
C PRO A 6 -0.95 13.68 17.47
N LEU A 7 -1.60 12.62 17.97
CA LEU A 7 -0.96 11.33 18.21
C LEU A 7 -0.53 10.67 16.89
N THR A 8 -1.39 10.70 15.87
CA THR A 8 -1.10 10.16 14.54
C THR A 8 0.06 10.89 13.87
N THR A 9 0.03 12.22 13.82
CA THR A 9 1.08 13.00 13.13
C THR A 9 2.44 12.88 13.81
N THR A 10 2.46 12.86 15.15
CA THR A 10 3.69 12.70 15.92
C THR A 10 4.31 11.31 15.72
N ASN A 11 3.50 10.26 15.79
CA ASN A 11 3.97 8.89 15.55
C ASN A 11 4.41 8.69 14.10
N MET A 12 3.67 9.24 13.13
CA MET A 12 4.04 9.18 11.72
C MET A 12 5.39 9.86 11.47
N ARG A 13 5.60 11.06 12.04
CA ARG A 13 6.89 11.77 11.96
C ARG A 13 8.02 10.95 12.59
N ASN A 14 7.77 10.32 13.74
CA ASN A 14 8.77 9.50 14.41
C ASN A 14 9.15 8.25 13.59
N ASN A 15 8.16 7.61 12.96
CA ASN A 15 8.37 6.45 12.11
C ASN A 15 9.18 6.81 10.85
N LEU A 16 8.82 7.91 10.19
CA LEU A 16 9.48 8.38 8.97
C LEU A 16 10.85 9.05 9.23
N ARG A 17 11.23 9.30 10.49
CA ARG A 17 12.53 9.91 10.83
C ARG A 17 13.72 9.02 10.45
N SER A 18 13.52 7.71 10.40
CA SER A 18 14.58 6.77 10.01
C SER A 18 14.71 6.70 8.48
N LYS A 19 15.60 7.54 7.92
CA LYS A 19 15.86 7.58 6.47
C LYS A 19 16.17 6.19 5.90
N THR A 20 16.95 5.38 6.60
CA THR A 20 17.32 4.02 6.17
C THR A 20 16.09 3.12 5.99
N VAL A 21 15.17 3.10 6.96
CA VAL A 21 13.95 2.28 6.88
C VAL A 21 13.06 2.76 5.74
N VAL A 22 12.92 4.07 5.58
CA VAL A 22 12.11 4.68 4.52
C VAL A 22 12.67 4.36 3.13
N ILE A 23 14.00 4.46 2.95
CA ILE A 23 14.66 4.14 1.68
C ILE A 23 14.46 2.66 1.33
N ILE A 24 14.74 1.75 2.27
CA ILE A 24 14.58 0.31 2.05
C ILE A 24 13.14 -0.02 1.70
N TRP A 25 12.18 0.58 2.40
CA TRP A 25 10.76 0.38 2.13
C TRP A 25 10.37 0.81 0.71
N TYR A 26 10.66 2.04 0.31
CA TYR A 26 10.33 2.52 -1.04
C TYR A 26 11.07 1.74 -2.13
N SER A 27 12.36 1.46 -1.96
CA SER A 27 13.16 0.74 -2.96
C SER A 27 12.66 -0.68 -3.16
N THR A 28 12.29 -1.37 -2.07
CA THR A 28 11.80 -2.75 -2.12
C THR A 28 10.44 -2.81 -2.79
N ALA A 29 9.51 -1.92 -2.42
CA ALA A 29 8.18 -1.86 -3.04
C ALA A 29 8.28 -1.57 -4.54
N LEU A 30 9.11 -0.60 -4.93
CA LEU A 30 9.29 -0.24 -6.34
C LEU A 30 9.95 -1.37 -7.13
N MET A 31 11.02 -1.98 -6.61
CA MET A 31 11.74 -3.05 -7.30
C MET A 31 10.84 -4.26 -7.59
N ILE A 32 10.06 -4.71 -6.59
CA ILE A 32 9.16 -5.85 -6.76
C ILE A 32 8.04 -5.52 -7.75
N LEU A 33 7.48 -4.31 -7.66
CA LEU A 33 6.42 -3.88 -8.57
C LEU A 33 6.90 -3.82 -10.01
N VAL A 34 8.06 -3.23 -10.27
CA VAL A 34 8.63 -3.14 -11.62
C VAL A 34 8.89 -4.54 -12.19
N ALA A 35 9.47 -5.44 -11.39
CA ALA A 35 9.70 -6.82 -11.80
C ALA A 35 8.39 -7.56 -12.14
N LEU A 36 7.35 -7.39 -11.32
CA LEU A 36 6.04 -8.01 -11.54
C LEU A 36 5.36 -7.42 -12.78
N ALA A 37 5.34 -6.10 -12.91
CA ALA A 37 4.79 -5.40 -14.07
C ALA A 37 5.48 -5.83 -15.39
N ALA A 38 6.81 -5.96 -15.38
CA ALA A 38 7.57 -6.45 -16.53
C ALA A 38 7.25 -7.91 -16.85
N LEU A 39 7.17 -8.78 -15.84
CA LEU A 39 6.88 -10.20 -16.01
C LEU A 39 5.47 -10.42 -16.59
N PHE A 40 4.46 -9.76 -16.03
CA PHE A 40 3.09 -9.80 -16.56
C PHE A 40 3.00 -9.15 -17.95
N GLY A 41 3.71 -8.05 -18.16
CA GLY A 41 3.80 -7.35 -19.45
C GLY A 41 4.31 -8.25 -20.58
N ILE A 42 5.44 -8.92 -20.34
CA ILE A 42 6.13 -9.74 -21.34
C ILE A 42 5.44 -11.10 -21.53
N LEU A 43 5.02 -11.76 -20.45
CA LEU A 43 4.55 -13.15 -20.52
C LEU A 43 3.05 -13.30 -20.76
N LEU A 44 2.24 -12.29 -20.38
CA LEU A 44 0.77 -12.40 -20.46
C LEU A 44 0.17 -11.32 -21.37
N ILE A 45 0.50 -10.05 -21.14
CA ILE A 45 -0.11 -8.94 -21.88
C ILE A 45 0.35 -8.90 -23.34
N ALA A 46 1.67 -8.91 -23.60
CA ALA A 46 2.20 -8.83 -24.95
C ALA A 46 1.75 -10.01 -25.86
N PRO A 47 1.74 -11.28 -25.41
CA PRO A 47 1.24 -12.39 -26.22
C PRO A 47 -0.26 -12.29 -26.52
N GLU A 48 -1.08 -11.87 -25.55
CA GLU A 48 -2.52 -11.72 -25.75
C GLU A 48 -2.82 -10.60 -26.77
N LEU A 49 -2.04 -9.52 -26.74
CA LEU A 49 -2.12 -8.41 -27.68
C LEU A 49 -1.60 -8.71 -29.09
N ASN A 50 -0.90 -9.83 -29.29
CA ASN A 50 -0.42 -10.27 -30.62
C ASN A 50 -1.40 -11.22 -31.31
N LYS A 51 -2.48 -11.62 -30.64
CA LYS A 51 -3.54 -12.43 -31.25
C LYS A 51 -4.36 -11.60 -32.23
N LEU A 52 -4.88 -12.26 -33.27
CA LEU A 52 -5.78 -11.66 -34.27
C LEU A 52 -7.06 -11.05 -33.63
N SER A 53 -7.52 -11.65 -32.54
CA SER A 53 -8.65 -11.17 -31.74
C SER A 53 -8.28 -11.15 -30.25
N PRO A 54 -7.74 -10.03 -29.73
CA PRO A 54 -7.38 -9.92 -28.31
C PRO A 54 -8.61 -10.02 -27.42
N ASP A 55 -8.55 -10.86 -26.39
CA ASP A 55 -9.61 -10.98 -25.39
C ASP A 55 -9.49 -9.87 -24.35
N LYS A 56 -10.38 -8.88 -24.42
CA LYS A 56 -10.40 -7.74 -23.48
C LYS A 56 -10.58 -8.17 -22.02
N ALA A 57 -11.35 -9.21 -21.74
CA ALA A 57 -11.59 -9.66 -20.37
C ALA A 57 -10.31 -10.19 -19.71
N LYS A 58 -9.45 -10.87 -20.48
CA LYS A 58 -8.14 -11.33 -20.00
C LYS A 58 -7.18 -10.18 -19.77
N LEU A 59 -7.14 -9.19 -20.67
CA LEU A 59 -6.31 -8.01 -20.51
C LEU A 59 -6.71 -7.18 -19.28
N GLU A 60 -8.01 -7.02 -19.05
CA GLU A 60 -8.56 -6.41 -17.85
C GLU A 60 -8.15 -7.17 -16.58
N LEU A 61 -8.22 -8.50 -16.60
CA LEU A 61 -7.77 -9.34 -15.49
C LEU A 61 -6.27 -9.15 -15.20
N TYR A 62 -5.42 -9.16 -16.22
CA TYR A 62 -3.97 -9.00 -16.04
C TYR A 62 -3.62 -7.62 -15.48
N LEU A 63 -4.27 -6.56 -15.99
CA LEU A 63 -4.13 -5.22 -15.43
C LEU A 63 -4.62 -5.17 -13.97
N GLY A 64 -5.76 -5.81 -13.69
CA GLY A 64 -6.32 -5.93 -12.35
C GLY A 64 -5.37 -6.59 -11.36
N ILE A 65 -4.70 -7.66 -11.76
CA ILE A 65 -3.70 -8.34 -10.93
C ILE A 65 -2.51 -7.42 -10.65
N ILE A 66 -1.98 -6.72 -11.66
CA ILE A 66 -0.87 -5.78 -11.47
C ILE A 66 -1.26 -4.67 -10.49
N MET A 67 -2.45 -4.08 -10.65
CA MET A 67 -2.95 -3.02 -9.78
C MET A 67 -3.19 -3.51 -8.35
N PHE A 68 -3.78 -4.70 -8.20
CA PHE A 68 -3.94 -5.38 -6.92
C PHE A 68 -2.59 -5.57 -6.24
N SER A 69 -1.59 -6.10 -6.96
CA SER A 69 -0.25 -6.30 -6.44
C SER A 69 0.44 -4.98 -6.08
N ALA A 70 0.28 -3.92 -6.87
CA ALA A 70 0.85 -2.60 -6.58
C ALA A 70 0.35 -2.04 -5.24
N SER A 71 -0.98 -2.05 -5.05
CA SER A 71 -1.61 -1.62 -3.80
C SER A 71 -1.17 -2.48 -2.63
N ALA A 72 -1.17 -3.81 -2.80
CA ALA A 72 -0.82 -4.76 -1.75
C ALA A 72 0.65 -4.66 -1.34
N LEU A 73 1.57 -4.42 -2.28
CA LEU A 73 2.99 -4.23 -1.99
C LEU A 73 3.24 -2.92 -1.24
N GLY A 74 2.62 -1.81 -1.69
CA GLY A 74 2.76 -0.51 -1.03
C GLY A 74 2.31 -0.55 0.44
N LEU A 75 1.12 -1.08 0.68
CA LEU A 75 0.52 -1.20 2.02
C LEU A 75 1.13 -2.32 2.87
N GLY A 76 1.34 -3.50 2.28
CA GLY A 76 1.81 -4.68 2.99
C GLY A 76 3.27 -4.56 3.43
N ILE A 77 4.16 -4.06 2.56
CA ILE A 77 5.56 -3.83 2.95
C ILE A 77 5.61 -2.73 4.01
N ASN A 78 4.77 -1.69 3.91
CA ASN A 78 4.72 -0.63 4.91
C ASN A 78 4.34 -1.14 6.31
N LEU A 79 3.28 -1.96 6.41
CA LEU A 79 2.87 -2.54 7.69
C LEU A 79 3.96 -3.42 8.31
N ASN A 80 4.69 -4.18 7.49
CA ASN A 80 5.83 -4.95 7.96
C ASN A 80 7.00 -4.06 8.40
N ALA A 81 7.40 -3.10 7.57
CA ALA A 81 8.56 -2.25 7.82
C ALA A 81 8.34 -1.30 9.01
N LEU A 82 7.18 -0.63 9.08
CA LEU A 82 6.89 0.36 10.12
C LEU A 82 6.14 -0.22 11.32
N GLY A 83 5.30 -1.24 11.14
CA GLY A 83 4.53 -1.84 12.23
C GLY A 83 5.41 -2.41 13.32
N PHE A 84 6.26 -3.37 12.97
CA PHE A 84 7.14 -4.04 13.94
C PHE A 84 8.22 -3.10 14.49
N THR A 85 8.84 -2.28 13.63
CA THR A 85 9.93 -1.39 14.08
C THR A 85 9.42 -0.28 15.00
N SER A 86 8.22 0.26 14.76
CA SER A 86 7.56 1.21 15.66
C SER A 86 7.30 0.58 17.02
N MET A 87 6.70 -0.61 17.04
CA MET A 87 6.34 -1.31 18.28
C MET A 87 7.58 -1.68 19.12
N ILE A 88 8.63 -2.21 18.50
CA ILE A 88 9.88 -2.56 19.19
C ILE A 88 10.54 -1.32 19.79
N LYS A 89 10.60 -0.21 19.01
CA LYS A 89 11.17 1.05 19.50
C LYS A 89 10.40 1.59 20.70
N GLU A 90 9.07 1.57 20.64
CA GLU A 90 8.24 2.05 21.75
C GLU A 90 8.37 1.19 23.01
N LYS A 91 8.41 -0.14 22.85
CA LYS A 91 8.63 -1.07 23.95
C LYS A 91 10.01 -0.90 24.59
N SER A 92 11.06 -0.76 23.76
CA SER A 92 12.44 -0.56 24.25
C SER A 92 12.67 0.77 24.98
N ARG A 93 11.91 1.82 24.64
CA ARG A 93 12.05 3.16 25.20
C ARG A 93 11.14 3.44 26.40
N GLY A 94 10.28 2.49 26.79
CA GLY A 94 9.32 2.70 27.87
C GLY A 94 8.13 3.60 27.48
N ASN A 95 7.96 3.89 26.19
CA ASN A 95 6.92 4.82 25.72
C ASN A 95 5.51 4.26 25.91
N ILE A 96 5.35 2.93 25.90
CA ILE A 96 4.05 2.27 26.10
C ILE A 96 3.55 2.55 27.53
N GLN A 97 4.43 2.40 28.53
CA GLN A 97 4.13 2.64 29.93
C GLN A 97 3.81 4.12 30.18
N SER A 98 4.57 5.02 29.56
CA SER A 98 4.30 6.46 29.62
C SER A 98 2.93 6.81 29.03
N LEU A 99 2.57 6.24 27.87
CA LEU A 99 1.27 6.46 27.24
C LEU A 99 0.11 5.93 28.09
N LEU A 100 0.28 4.78 28.75
CA LEU A 100 -0.73 4.22 29.66
C LEU A 100 -0.90 5.02 30.95
N ALA A 101 0.11 5.79 31.37
CA ALA A 101 0.03 6.68 32.52
C ALA A 101 -0.60 8.05 32.19
N THR A 102 -0.84 8.35 30.91
CA THR A 102 -1.49 9.60 30.49
C THR A 102 -3.01 9.52 30.58
N PRO A 103 -3.74 10.65 30.71
CA PRO A 103 -5.21 10.65 30.72
C PRO A 103 -5.84 10.36 29.34
N LEU A 104 -5.12 9.71 28.43
CA LEU A 104 -5.60 9.33 27.12
C LEU A 104 -6.44 8.04 27.20
N ARG A 105 -7.52 7.98 26.42
CA ARG A 105 -8.31 6.76 26.31
C ARG A 105 -7.55 5.73 25.46
N LEU A 106 -7.64 4.45 25.84
CA LEU A 106 -7.01 3.35 25.10
C LEU A 106 -7.42 3.35 23.61
N LYS A 107 -8.71 3.64 23.31
CA LYS A 107 -9.21 3.77 21.94
C LYS A 107 -8.51 4.87 21.14
N ASP A 108 -8.18 6.00 21.76
CA ASP A 108 -7.50 7.11 21.07
C ASP A 108 -6.03 6.73 20.75
N ILE A 109 -5.37 6.00 21.66
CA ILE A 109 -4.01 5.47 21.46
C ILE A 109 -4.00 4.41 20.34
N TRP A 110 -4.91 3.44 20.42
CA TRP A 110 -5.06 2.36 19.44
C TRP A 110 -5.29 2.90 18.03
N MET A 111 -6.29 3.77 17.87
CA MET A 111 -6.63 4.35 16.57
C MET A 111 -5.49 5.23 16.05
N GLY A 112 -4.89 6.06 16.91
CA GLY A 112 -3.85 6.97 16.49
C GLY A 112 -2.57 6.27 16.03
N LYS A 113 -2.19 5.15 16.67
CA LYS A 113 -1.05 4.31 16.25
C LYS A 113 -1.31 3.57 14.95
N SER A 114 -2.49 2.97 14.83
CA SER A 114 -2.89 2.24 13.62
C SER A 114 -2.89 3.18 12.40
N LEU A 115 -3.47 4.39 12.55
CA LEU A 115 -3.47 5.41 11.50
C LEU A 115 -2.08 5.93 11.16
N ALA A 116 -1.18 6.05 12.15
CA ALA A 116 0.18 6.56 11.92
C ALA A 116 1.02 5.66 11.02
N ILE A 117 0.69 4.37 10.96
CA ILE A 117 1.33 3.41 10.07
C ILE A 117 0.53 3.26 8.79
N PHE A 118 -0.81 3.19 8.87
CA PHE A 118 -1.65 2.99 7.70
C PHE A 118 -1.53 4.14 6.68
N ILE A 119 -1.55 5.41 7.11
CA ILE A 119 -1.61 6.56 6.20
C ILE A 119 -0.40 6.63 5.23
N PRO A 120 0.87 6.51 5.69
CA PRO A 120 2.01 6.45 4.77
C PRO A 120 1.92 5.31 3.75
N GLY A 121 1.46 4.14 4.20
CA GLY A 121 1.27 2.97 3.34
C GLY A 121 0.18 3.17 2.31
N LEU A 122 -0.93 3.79 2.72
CA LEU A 122 -2.04 4.14 1.85
C LEU A 122 -1.56 5.07 0.73
N ILE A 123 -0.89 6.17 1.09
CA ILE A 123 -0.38 7.12 0.11
C ILE A 123 0.55 6.42 -0.89
N LEU A 124 1.47 5.58 -0.43
CA LEU A 124 2.36 4.85 -1.33
C LEU A 124 1.60 3.83 -2.20
N GLY A 125 0.73 3.02 -1.61
CA GLY A 125 -0.03 1.99 -2.33
C GLY A 125 -0.92 2.58 -3.42
N GLU A 126 -1.63 3.67 -3.10
CA GLU A 126 -2.46 4.42 -4.05
C GLU A 126 -1.63 5.00 -5.20
N LEU A 127 -0.49 5.64 -4.88
CA LEU A 127 0.40 6.21 -5.90
C LEU A 127 0.98 5.13 -6.82
N LEU A 128 1.46 4.02 -6.27
CA LEU A 128 1.98 2.90 -7.07
C LEU A 128 0.90 2.29 -7.96
N THR A 129 -0.31 2.16 -7.45
CA THR A 129 -1.46 1.63 -8.20
C THR A 129 -1.85 2.55 -9.34
N LEU A 130 -1.91 3.87 -9.09
CA LEU A 130 -2.21 4.87 -10.10
C LEU A 130 -1.12 4.91 -11.19
N ILE A 131 0.16 4.91 -10.78
CA ILE A 131 1.29 4.88 -11.72
C ILE A 131 1.23 3.61 -12.56
N SER A 132 0.95 2.45 -11.96
CA SER A 132 0.87 1.18 -12.67
C SER A 132 -0.28 1.17 -13.70
N LEU A 133 -1.45 1.69 -13.32
CA LEU A 133 -2.60 1.84 -14.22
C LEU A 133 -2.21 2.66 -15.46
N VAL A 134 -1.58 3.81 -15.25
CA VAL A 134 -1.20 4.74 -16.33
C VAL A 134 -0.09 4.12 -17.19
N VAL A 135 1.01 3.69 -16.58
CA VAL A 135 2.22 3.20 -17.29
C VAL A 135 1.90 1.97 -18.14
N ILE A 136 1.19 0.99 -17.58
CA ILE A 136 0.86 -0.23 -18.32
C ILE A 136 -0.09 0.08 -19.48
N ASN A 137 -1.07 0.96 -19.27
CA ASN A 137 -1.97 1.38 -20.33
C ASN A 137 -1.24 2.05 -21.50
N TYR A 138 -0.38 3.03 -21.21
CA TYR A 138 0.32 3.76 -22.28
C TYR A 138 1.36 2.89 -23.01
N ILE A 139 2.06 1.99 -22.31
CA ILE A 139 3.08 1.15 -22.93
C ILE A 139 2.45 0.00 -23.75
N TYR A 140 1.44 -0.68 -23.21
CA TYR A 140 0.93 -1.92 -23.81
C TYR A 140 -0.43 -1.76 -24.51
N PHE A 141 -1.40 -1.08 -23.90
CA PHE A 141 -2.79 -1.12 -24.36
C PHE A 141 -3.15 -0.05 -25.39
N VAL A 142 -2.80 1.22 -25.12
CA VAL A 142 -3.11 2.36 -25.99
C VAL A 142 -2.68 2.14 -27.45
N PRO A 143 -1.50 1.58 -27.76
CA PRO A 143 -1.07 1.37 -29.14
C PRO A 143 -1.91 0.38 -29.96
N LYS A 144 -2.68 -0.50 -29.30
CA LYS A 144 -3.36 -1.64 -29.97
C LYS A 144 -4.86 -1.72 -29.72
N VAL A 145 -5.30 -1.44 -28.49
CA VAL A 145 -6.68 -1.69 -28.04
C VAL A 145 -7.34 -0.47 -27.39
N GLY A 146 -6.57 0.60 -27.16
CA GLY A 146 -7.00 1.78 -26.43
C GLY A 146 -6.79 1.65 -24.92
N PHE A 147 -7.31 2.61 -24.15
CA PHE A 147 -7.18 2.63 -22.69
C PHE A 147 -8.13 1.61 -22.06
N VAL A 148 -7.57 0.66 -21.30
CA VAL A 148 -8.29 -0.39 -20.59
C VAL A 148 -8.50 0.05 -19.15
N PHE A 149 -9.78 0.15 -18.77
CA PHE A 149 -10.20 0.47 -17.41
C PHE A 149 -11.57 -0.13 -17.14
N SER A 150 -11.70 -0.80 -16.00
CA SER A 150 -12.95 -1.41 -15.55
C SER A 150 -13.22 -0.99 -14.09
N PRO A 151 -14.47 -0.65 -13.73
CA PRO A 151 -14.82 -0.27 -12.35
C PRO A 151 -14.41 -1.31 -11.31
N TRP A 152 -14.45 -2.60 -11.67
CA TRP A 152 -14.03 -3.69 -10.80
C TRP A 152 -12.53 -3.65 -10.47
N ILE A 153 -11.69 -3.31 -11.46
CA ILE A 153 -10.24 -3.17 -11.28
C ILE A 153 -9.94 -2.02 -10.31
N ALA A 154 -10.63 -0.89 -10.48
CA ALA A 154 -10.49 0.25 -9.58
C ALA A 154 -10.95 -0.08 -8.16
N ALA A 155 -12.10 -0.77 -8.01
CA ALA A 155 -12.63 -1.19 -6.73
C ALA A 155 -11.66 -2.09 -5.96
N THR A 156 -11.02 -3.03 -6.65
CA THR A 156 -10.08 -3.97 -6.01
C THR A 156 -8.75 -3.31 -5.64
N GLY A 157 -8.17 -2.51 -6.55
CA GLY A 157 -6.88 -1.85 -6.33
C GLY A 157 -6.94 -0.71 -5.30
N PHE A 158 -7.93 0.19 -5.41
CA PHE A 158 -7.98 1.43 -4.63
C PHE A 158 -8.87 1.36 -3.38
N PHE A 159 -9.71 0.33 -3.23
CA PHE A 159 -10.63 0.24 -2.09
C PHE A 159 -10.50 -1.05 -1.31
N ALA A 160 -10.61 -2.22 -1.98
CA ALA A 160 -10.62 -3.50 -1.28
C ALA A 160 -9.30 -3.75 -0.53
N ILE A 161 -8.16 -3.56 -1.19
CA ILE A 161 -6.85 -3.78 -0.59
C ILE A 161 -6.52 -2.78 0.53
N PRO A 162 -6.71 -1.46 0.34
CA PRO A 162 -6.62 -0.49 1.43
C PRO A 162 -7.49 -0.84 2.64
N LEU A 163 -8.73 -1.28 2.42
CA LEU A 163 -9.64 -1.64 3.50
C LEU A 163 -9.16 -2.89 4.26
N ILE A 164 -8.70 -3.92 3.54
CA ILE A 164 -8.13 -5.13 4.16
C ILE A 164 -6.93 -4.76 5.04
N TYR A 165 -6.00 -3.96 4.52
CA TYR A 165 -4.81 -3.57 5.27
C TYR A 165 -5.11 -2.56 6.39
N PHE A 166 -6.17 -1.76 6.28
CA PHE A 166 -6.66 -0.95 7.38
C PHE A 166 -7.13 -1.83 8.54
N CYS A 167 -7.95 -2.85 8.26
CA CYS A 167 -8.41 -3.82 9.24
C CYS A 167 -7.24 -4.59 9.88
N LEU A 168 -6.26 -5.02 9.08
CA LEU A 168 -5.05 -5.66 9.60
C LEU A 168 -4.22 -4.71 10.49
N GLY A 169 -4.07 -3.45 10.08
CA GLY A 169 -3.37 -2.43 10.86
C GLY A 169 -4.01 -2.18 12.22
N LEU A 170 -5.36 -2.21 12.29
CA LEU A 170 -6.11 -2.14 13.54
C LEU A 170 -5.84 -3.36 14.44
N LEU A 171 -5.71 -4.56 13.88
CA LEU A 171 -5.41 -5.78 14.65
C LEU A 171 -4.00 -5.76 15.26
N VAL A 172 -3.00 -5.21 14.56
CA VAL A 172 -1.61 -5.17 15.04
C VAL A 172 -1.46 -4.42 16.37
N TYR A 173 -2.27 -3.38 16.58
CA TYR A 173 -2.23 -2.55 17.79
C TYR A 173 -3.42 -2.79 18.72
N LEU A 174 -4.20 -3.85 18.49
CA LEU A 174 -5.30 -4.21 19.36
C LEU A 174 -4.73 -4.63 20.72
N VAL A 175 -5.05 -3.85 21.75
CA VAL A 175 -4.68 -4.07 23.16
C VAL A 175 -5.96 -4.26 23.96
#